data_AF-H1LWZ3-F1
#
_entry.id   AF-H1LWZ3-F1
#
_cell.length_a   1.000
_cell.length_b   1.000
_cell.length_c   1.000
_cell.angle_alpha   90.00
_cell.angle_beta   90.00
_cell.angle_gamma   90.00
#
_symmetry.space_group_name_H-M   'P 1'
#
loop_
_entity.id
_entity.type
_entity.pdbx_description
1 polymer ?
#
loop_
_entity_poly.entity_id
_entity_poly.type
_entity_poly.pdbx_seq_one_letter_code
_entity_poly.pdbx_strand_id
1 'polypeptide(L)'
;MNFRFAKREDCALILYFIKELASYEKMLDEVVADEKILEEWIFDKQKAEVIFVMENEKEVGFALFFHNFSTFLGRAGIYLEDLFVLPEFRKRANARLY
;
A
#
# COMPACT_ATOMS: atom_id res chain seq x y z
N MET A 1 -2.94 6.99 -16.24
CA MET A 1 -2.60 6.29 -15.00
C MET A 1 -3.87 5.71 -14.42
N ASN A 2 -3.94 4.39 -14.29
CA ASN A 2 -5.13 3.68 -13.81
C ASN A 2 -4.85 3.11 -12.42
N PHE A 3 -5.89 2.91 -11.62
CA PHE A 3 -5.77 2.39 -10.26
C PHE A 3 -6.87 1.37 -9.98
N ARG A 4 -6.59 0.40 -9.11
CA ARG A 4 -7.61 -0.54 -8.61
C ARG A 4 -7.44 -0.76 -7.11
N PHE A 5 -8.54 -0.97 -6.41
CA PHE A 5 -8.49 -1.47 -5.04
C PHE A 5 -7.93 -2.90 -5.03
N ALA A 6 -7.18 -3.22 -3.99
CA ALA A 6 -6.78 -4.59 -3.70
C ALA A 6 -8.01 -5.42 -3.31
N LYS A 7 -7.95 -6.71 -3.64
CA LYS A 7 -8.91 -7.73 -3.24
C LYS A 7 -8.21 -8.73 -2.31
N ARG A 8 -9.00 -9.57 -1.63
CA ARG A 8 -8.50 -10.58 -0.70
C ARG A 8 -7.42 -11.46 -1.33
N GLU A 9 -7.56 -11.78 -2.62
CA GLU A 9 -6.61 -12.60 -3.37
C GLU A 9 -5.25 -11.92 -3.61
N ASP A 10 -5.14 -10.61 -3.38
CA ASP A 10 -3.91 -9.83 -3.60
C ASP A 10 -2.96 -9.83 -2.39
N CYS A 11 -3.23 -10.55 -1.29
CA CYS A 11 -2.40 -10.48 -0.07
C CYS A 11 -0.91 -10.77 -0.33
N ALA A 12 -0.60 -11.75 -1.18
CA ALA A 12 0.76 -12.04 -1.61
C ALA A 12 1.41 -10.86 -2.34
N LEU A 13 0.65 -10.16 -3.19
CA LEU A 13 1.12 -9.00 -3.94
C LEU A 13 1.31 -7.78 -3.04
N ILE A 14 0.42 -7.56 -2.07
CA ILE A 14 0.57 -6.51 -1.04
C ILE A 14 1.87 -6.76 -0.26
N LEU A 15 2.10 -7.99 0.20
CA LEU A 15 3.32 -8.35 0.94
C LEU A 15 4.58 -8.14 0.10
N TYR A 16 4.52 -8.45 -1.21
CA TYR A 16 5.61 -8.16 -2.14
C TYR A 16 5.95 -6.67 -2.16
N PHE A 17 4.97 -5.78 -2.33
CA PHE A 17 5.22 -4.33 -2.35
C PHE A 17 5.73 -3.78 -1.01
N ILE A 18 5.22 -4.29 0.13
CA ILE A 18 5.75 -3.95 1.47
C ILE A 18 7.24 -4.32 1.56
N LYS A 19 7.62 -5.51 1.09
CA LYS A 19 9.02 -5.96 1.10
C LYS A 19 9.90 -5.16 0.15
N GLU A 20 9.39 -4.77 -1.02
CA GLU A 20 10.13 -3.89 -1.95
C GLU A 20 10.37 -2.50 -1.35
N LEU A 21 9.36 -1.92 -0.69
CA LEU A 21 9.50 -0.66 0.05
C LEU A 21 10.52 -0.81 1.20
N ALA A 22 10.37 -1.83 2.04
CA ALA A 22 11.28 -2.08 3.16
C ALA A 22 12.72 -2.36 2.69
N SER A 23 12.90 -3.07 1.57
CA SER A 23 14.21 -3.29 0.95
C SER A 23 14.84 -1.96 0.52
N TYR A 24 14.06 -1.08 -0.13
CA TYR A 24 14.50 0.26 -0.52
C TYR A 24 14.90 1.12 0.69
N GLU A 25 14.16 1.02 1.80
CA GLU A 25 14.44 1.72 3.06
C GLU A 25 15.51 1.05 3.94
N LYS A 26 16.04 -0.11 3.53
CA LYS A 26 17.00 -0.94 4.28
C LYS A 26 16.45 -1.44 5.62
N MET A 27 15.17 -1.78 5.64
CA MET A 27 14.41 -2.25 6.80
C MET A 27 13.72 -3.59 6.55
N LEU A 28 14.21 -4.40 5.58
CA LEU A 28 13.57 -5.67 5.22
C LEU A 28 13.45 -6.64 6.41
N ASP A 29 14.42 -6.63 7.33
CA ASP A 29 14.43 -7.49 8.52
C ASP A 29 13.35 -7.11 9.56
N GLU A 30 12.76 -5.91 9.47
CA GLU A 30 11.65 -5.46 10.31
C GLU A 30 10.29 -5.99 9.81
N VAL A 31 10.23 -6.55 8.60
CA VAL A 31 8.98 -7.05 8.01
C VAL A 31 8.62 -8.41 8.62
N VAL A 32 7.82 -8.37 9.67
CA VAL A 32 7.24 -9.55 10.33
C VAL A 32 5.89 -9.98 9.75
N ALA A 33 5.29 -9.17 8.88
CA ALA A 33 3.99 -9.45 8.27
C ALA A 33 4.05 -10.67 7.33
N ASP A 34 2.99 -11.48 7.37
CA ASP A 34 2.71 -12.53 6.40
C ASP A 34 1.34 -12.31 5.73
N GLU A 35 1.01 -13.12 4.73
CA GLU A 35 -0.24 -12.99 3.97
C GLU A 35 -1.48 -13.12 4.86
N LYS A 36 -1.42 -13.94 5.91
CA LYS A 36 -2.55 -14.19 6.81
C LYS A 36 -2.82 -12.99 7.73
N ILE A 37 -1.76 -12.37 8.25
CA ILE A 37 -1.86 -11.12 9.02
C ILE A 37 -2.46 -10.02 8.14
N LEU A 38 -1.97 -9.87 6.90
CA LEU A 38 -2.50 -8.88 5.97
C LEU A 38 -3.98 -9.15 5.65
N GLU A 39 -4.34 -10.41 5.40
CA GLU A 39 -5.71 -10.80 5.14
C GLU A 39 -6.65 -10.42 6.30
N GLU A 40 -6.26 -10.74 7.54
CA GLU A 40 -7.03 -10.43 8.73
C GLU A 40 -7.24 -8.91 8.91
N TRP A 41 -6.17 -8.11 8.80
CA TRP A 41 -6.27 -6.68 9.09
C TRP A 41 -6.91 -5.88 7.96
N ILE A 42 -6.62 -6.20 6.70
CA ILE A 42 -7.10 -5.47 5.53
C ILE A 42 -8.53 -5.89 5.18
N PHE A 43 -8.85 -7.19 5.19
CA PHE A 43 -10.12 -7.67 4.64
C PHE A 43 -11.11 -8.17 5.68
N ASP A 44 -10.66 -8.79 6.79
CA ASP A 44 -11.59 -9.26 7.83
C ASP A 44 -11.97 -8.13 8.78
N LYS A 45 -10.98 -7.42 9.34
CA LYS A 45 -11.19 -6.30 10.26
C LYS A 45 -11.40 -4.96 9.58
N GLN A 46 -11.06 -4.86 8.29
CA GLN A 46 -11.20 -3.64 7.47
C GLN A 46 -10.57 -2.42 8.15
N LYS A 47 -9.33 -2.59 8.64
CA LYS A 47 -8.59 -1.53 9.34
C LYS A 47 -7.64 -0.74 8.44
N ALA A 48 -7.31 -1.28 7.28
CA ALA A 48 -6.53 -0.62 6.25
C ALA A 48 -7.11 -0.95 4.88
N GLU A 49 -6.82 -0.10 3.91
CA GLU A 49 -7.17 -0.26 2.51
C GLU A 49 -5.92 -0.14 1.65
N VAL A 50 -5.90 -0.86 0.54
CA VAL A 50 -4.79 -0.83 -0.43
C VAL A 50 -5.32 -0.52 -1.82
N ILE A 51 -4.64 0.39 -2.52
CA ILE A 51 -4.87 0.69 -3.93
C ILE A 51 -3.57 0.42 -4.70
N PHE A 52 -3.67 -0.30 -5.82
CA PHE A 52 -2.57 -0.50 -6.75
C PHE A 52 -2.58 0.53 -7.88
N VAL A 53 -1.38 0.93 -8.29
CA VAL A 53 -1.13 1.70 -9.51
C VAL A 53 -0.96 0.73 -10.67
N MET A 54 -1.70 0.95 -11.76
CA MET A 54 -1.71 0.08 -12.93
C MET A 54 -1.00 0.71 -14.13
N GLU A 55 -0.12 -0.03 -14.77
CA GLU A 55 0.54 0.29 -16.04
C GLU A 55 0.50 -0.94 -16.96
N ASN A 56 -0.07 -0.81 -18.16
CA ASN A 56 -0.24 -1.92 -19.12
C ASN A 56 -0.80 -3.20 -18.47
N GLU A 57 -1.88 -3.05 -17.69
CA GLU A 57 -2.57 -4.12 -16.96
C GLU A 57 -1.74 -4.80 -15.85
N LYS A 58 -0.61 -4.21 -15.44
CA LYS A 58 0.21 -4.69 -14.33
C LYS A 58 0.21 -3.70 -13.17
N GLU A 59 0.19 -4.23 -11.96
CA GLU A 59 0.41 -3.49 -10.73
C GLU A 59 1.89 -3.11 -10.64
N VAL A 60 2.16 -1.80 -10.60
CA VAL A 60 3.54 -1.26 -10.59
C VAL A 60 3.84 -0.44 -9.34
N GLY A 61 2.86 -0.30 -8.45
CA GLY A 61 2.97 0.40 -7.19
C GLY A 61 1.74 0.19 -6.33
N PHE A 62 1.83 0.60 -5.06
CA PHE A 62 0.72 0.53 -4.12
C PHE A 62 0.68 1.75 -3.18
N ALA A 63 -0.49 1.96 -2.59
CA ALA A 63 -0.68 2.85 -1.46
C ALA A 63 -1.48 2.10 -0.39
N LEU A 64 -1.02 2.12 0.86
CA LEU A 64 -1.71 1.57 2.02
C LEU A 64 -2.13 2.72 2.93
N PHE A 65 -3.41 2.78 3.29
CA PHE A 65 -3.94 3.85 4.13
C PHE A 65 -5.06 3.35 5.04
N PHE A 66 -5.38 4.16 6.06
CA PHE A 66 -6.46 3.89 6.98
C PHE A 66 -7.17 5.17 7.43
N HIS A 67 -8.39 5.03 7.94
CA HIS A 67 -9.20 6.15 8.37
C HIS A 67 -8.86 6.58 9.80
N ASN A 68 -8.78 7.88 10.01
CA ASN A 68 -8.60 8.48 11.33
C ASN A 68 -9.70 9.53 11.59
N PHE A 69 -9.75 10.03 12.82
CA PHE A 69 -10.69 11.08 13.19
C PHE A 69 -10.00 12.15 14.03
N SER A 70 -10.08 13.41 13.58
CA SER A 70 -9.57 14.54 14.35
C SER A 70 -10.62 14.97 15.37
N THR A 71 -10.33 14.81 16.66
CA THR A 71 -11.22 15.26 17.75
C THR A 71 -11.32 16.78 17.84
N PHE A 72 -10.30 17.50 17.37
CA PHE A 72 -10.26 18.96 17.43
C PHE A 72 -11.02 19.58 16.24
N LEU A 73 -10.96 18.94 15.07
CA LEU A 73 -11.69 19.41 13.88
C LEU A 73 -13.08 18.77 13.74
N GLY A 74 -13.36 17.70 14.47
CA GLY A 74 -14.61 16.93 14.36
C GLY A 74 -14.80 16.30 12.99
N ARG A 75 -13.71 15.85 12.34
CA ARG A 75 -13.73 15.36 10.94
C ARG A 75 -12.98 14.05 10.80
N ALA A 76 -13.55 13.16 9.98
CA ALA A 76 -12.86 11.98 9.47
C ALA A 76 -11.77 12.40 8.46
N GLY A 77 -10.71 11.62 8.39
CA GLY A 77 -9.60 11.80 7.46
C GLY A 77 -8.95 10.46 7.12
N ILE A 78 -7.90 10.55 6.32
CA ILE A 78 -7.08 9.40 5.93
C ILE A 78 -5.65 9.64 6.42
N TYR A 79 -5.05 8.59 6.97
CA TYR A 79 -3.61 8.49 7.18
C TYR A 79 -3.03 7.58 6.11
N LEU A 80 -2.10 8.10 5.32
CA LEU A 80 -1.36 7.34 4.31
C LEU A 80 -0.12 6.77 4.99
N GLU A 81 -0.07 5.44 5.14
CA GLU A 81 1.04 4.72 5.77
C GLU A 81 2.15 4.50 4.73
N ASP A 82 1.85 3.73 3.69
CA ASP A 82 2.82 3.38 2.65
C ASP A 82 2.42 3.96 1.30
N LEU A 83 3.41 4.41 0.53
CA LEU A 83 3.27 4.77 -0.87
C LEU A 83 4.56 4.40 -1.61
N PHE A 84 4.46 3.46 -2.55
CA PHE A 84 5.62 2.97 -3.27
C PHE A 84 5.29 2.64 -4.72
N VAL A 85 6.22 2.97 -5.62
CA VAL A 85 6.20 2.58 -7.03
C VAL A 85 7.53 1.91 -7.34
N LEU A 86 7.50 0.80 -8.09
CA LEU A 86 8.69 0.09 -8.53
C LEU A 86 9.66 1.05 -9.25
N PRO A 87 10.97 1.01 -8.95
CA PRO A 87 11.94 1.99 -9.45
C PRO A 87 11.88 2.29 -10.96
N GLU A 88 11.65 1.26 -11.77
CA GLU A 88 11.59 1.33 -13.22
C GLU A 88 10.35 2.08 -13.78
N PHE A 89 9.33 2.33 -12.94
CA PHE A 89 8.10 3.05 -13.30
C PHE A 89 8.02 4.49 -12.75
N ARG A 90 8.93 4.91 -11.86
CA ARG A 90 8.89 6.22 -11.16
C ARG A 90 8.96 7.44 -12.08
N LYS A 91 9.76 7.39 -13.16
CA LYS A 91 9.88 8.51 -14.10
C LYS A 91 8.62 8.80 -14.92
N ARG A 92 7.64 7.89 -14.89
CA ARG A 92 6.40 7.97 -15.70
C ARG A 92 5.15 8.18 -14.85
N ALA A 93 5.21 7.87 -13.56
CA ALA A 93 4.06 7.95 -12.68
C ALA A 93 3.65 9.39 -12.31
N ASN A 94 4.43 10.44 -12.60
CA ASN A 94 4.27 11.80 -12.02
C ASN A 94 4.15 11.84 -10.48
N ALA A 95 4.27 10.68 -9.82
CA ALA A 95 4.44 10.51 -8.41
C ALA A 95 5.92 10.81 -8.14
N ARG A 96 6.21 12.06 -7.76
CA ARG A 96 7.39 12.31 -6.95
C ARG A 96 7.08 11.68 -5.61
N LEU A 97 7.61 10.50 -5.33
CA LEU A 97 7.92 9.97 -4.00
C LEU A 97 8.69 8.66 -4.18
N TYR A 98 9.60 8.45 -3.23
CA TYR A 98 10.79 7.60 -3.24
C TYR A 98 10.89 6.55 -4.33
#